data_AF-A0A432K368-F1
#
_entry.id   AF-A0A432K368-F1
#
_cell.length_a   1.000
_cell.length_b   1.000
_cell.length_c   1.000
_cell.angle_alpha   90.00
_cell.angle_beta   90.00
_cell.angle_gamma   90.00
#
_symmetry.space_group_name_H-M   'P 1'
#
loop_
_entity.id
_entity.type
_entity.pdbx_description
1 polymer ?
#
loop_
_entity_poly.entity_id
_entity_poly.type
_entity_poly.pdbx_seq_one_letter_code
_entity_poly.pdbx_strand_id
1 'polypeptide(L)'
;MLALGKWNTLKVVRESPQGLYLSNGEEDVLLPNKYVPQNTKIEDDIDVFVYKDSAQRPIATTLKPLAELHQARLFEVMQITEVGAFVDWGLEKELLIPFSEQTDENDLPG
;
A
#
# COMPACT_ATOMS: atom_id res chain seq x y z
N MET A 1 5.73 10.15 -12.29
CA MET A 1 4.84 8.97 -12.18
C MET A 1 5.00 8.31 -10.83
N LEU A 2 3.92 8.02 -10.11
CA LEU A 2 3.98 7.39 -8.78
C LEU A 2 4.39 5.90 -8.87
N ALA A 3 5.31 5.48 -8.01
CA ALA A 3 5.75 4.09 -7.95
C ALA A 3 4.82 3.27 -7.03
N LEU A 4 3.86 2.55 -7.62
CA LEU A 4 2.97 1.64 -6.89
C LEU A 4 3.71 0.43 -6.31
N GLY A 5 3.33 0.01 -5.11
CA GLY A 5 3.96 -1.10 -4.39
C GLY A 5 5.37 -0.77 -3.90
N LYS A 6 5.72 0.52 -3.80
CA LYS A 6 7.03 1.03 -3.39
C LYS A 6 6.90 2.29 -2.52
N TRP A 7 7.99 2.63 -1.87
CA TRP A 7 8.16 3.92 -1.20
C TRP A 7 8.40 5.05 -2.20
N ASN A 8 7.80 6.20 -1.92
CA ASN A 8 7.94 7.43 -2.67
C ASN A 8 8.18 8.56 -1.67
N THR A 9 9.11 9.46 -1.97
CA THR A 9 9.25 10.74 -1.25
C THR A 9 8.41 11.77 -1.97
N LEU A 10 7.36 12.27 -1.33
CA LEU A 10 6.37 13.16 -1.94
C LEU A 10 6.16 14.42 -1.10
N LYS A 11 5.93 15.54 -1.78
CA LYS A 11 5.73 16.84 -1.16
C LYS A 11 4.27 17.04 -0.76
N VAL A 12 4.01 17.57 0.44
CA VAL A 12 2.68 18.02 0.86
C VAL A 12 2.27 19.26 0.08
N VAL A 13 1.24 19.14 -0.76
CA VAL A 13 0.77 20.26 -1.61
C VAL A 13 -0.55 20.86 -1.13
N ARG A 14 -1.36 20.10 -0.38
CA ARG A 14 -2.68 20.55 0.08
C ARG A 14 -3.19 19.78 1.28
N GLU A 15 -3.84 20.48 2.19
CA GLU A 15 -4.61 19.89 3.29
C GLU A 15 -6.09 19.70 2.91
N SER A 16 -6.71 18.66 3.45
CA SER A 16 -8.13 18.39 3.28
C SER A 16 -8.71 17.73 4.55
N PRO A 17 -10.05 17.70 4.71
CA PRO A 17 -10.67 17.01 5.84
C PRO A 17 -10.33 15.51 5.94
N GLN A 18 -9.92 14.88 4.83
CA GLN A 18 -9.64 13.45 4.75
C GLN A 18 -8.16 13.13 5.05
N GLY A 19 -7.27 14.12 4.97
CA GLY A 19 -5.83 13.92 4.98
C GLY A 19 -5.06 14.95 4.17
N LEU A 20 -3.80 14.64 3.92
CA LEU A 20 -2.89 15.46 3.12
C LEU A 20 -2.83 14.93 1.70
N TYR A 21 -2.84 15.82 0.71
CA TYR A 21 -2.47 15.47 -0.66
C TYR A 21 -0.97 15.66 -0.82
N LEU A 22 -0.32 14.59 -1.27
CA LEU A 22 1.10 14.54 -1.56
C LEU A 22 1.30 14.46 -3.06
N SER A 23 2.34 15.12 -3.58
CA SER A 23 2.60 15.20 -5.01
C SER A 23 4.06 14.97 -5.34
N ASN A 24 4.32 14.38 -6.51
CA ASN A 24 5.63 14.39 -7.18
C ASN A 24 5.73 15.49 -8.26
N GLY A 25 4.74 16.38 -8.35
CA GLY A 25 4.64 17.43 -9.37
C GLY A 25 3.89 17.01 -10.65
N GLU A 26 3.55 15.73 -10.81
CA GLU A 26 2.77 15.21 -11.93
C GLU A 26 1.45 14.59 -11.47
N GLU A 27 1.49 13.84 -10.37
CA GLU A 27 0.38 13.08 -9.81
C GLU A 27 0.25 13.36 -8.31
N ASP A 28 -1.01 13.47 -7.86
CA ASP A 28 -1.35 13.67 -6.46
C ASP A 28 -1.92 12.38 -5.86
N VAL A 29 -1.60 12.11 -4.60
CA VAL A 29 -2.12 10.98 -3.83
C VAL A 29 -2.52 11.42 -2.42
N LEU A 30 -3.60 10.85 -1.90
CA LEU A 30 -4.07 11.13 -0.54
C LEU A 30 -3.28 10.30 0.48
N LEU A 31 -2.74 10.96 1.51
CA LEU A 31 -2.31 10.39 2.78
C LEU A 31 -3.40 10.64 3.84
N PRO A 32 -4.19 9.62 4.22
CA PRO A 32 -5.25 9.75 5.22
C PRO A 32 -4.76 10.27 6.57
N ASN A 33 -5.59 11.06 7.28
CA ASN A 33 -5.25 11.70 8.56
C ASN A 33 -4.57 10.78 9.59
N LYS A 34 -5.05 9.53 9.71
CA LYS A 34 -4.51 8.54 10.67
C LYS A 34 -3.06 8.14 10.40
N TYR A 35 -2.55 8.41 9.20
CA TYR A 35 -1.19 8.11 8.78
C TYR A 35 -0.32 9.37 8.66
N VAL A 36 -0.86 10.54 8.97
CA VAL A 36 -0.11 11.81 8.93
C VAL A 36 0.80 11.88 10.16
N PRO A 37 2.13 12.04 9.97
CA PRO A 37 3.04 12.27 11.08
C PRO A 37 2.71 13.55 11.86
N GLN A 38 3.09 13.60 13.13
CA GLN A 38 2.86 14.80 13.94
C GLN A 38 3.65 15.99 13.40
N ASN A 39 3.02 17.17 13.42
CA ASN A 39 3.61 18.45 13.00
C ASN A 39 3.99 18.55 11.52
N THR A 40 3.52 17.65 10.66
CA THR A 40 3.63 17.79 9.21
C THR A 40 2.96 19.08 8.72
N LYS A 41 3.61 19.78 7.80
CA LYS A 41 3.13 21.04 7.20
C LYS A 41 3.13 20.95 5.68
N ILE A 42 2.43 21.89 5.05
CA ILE A 42 2.54 22.13 3.61
C ILE A 42 4.01 22.42 3.26
N GLU A 43 4.43 21.96 2.07
CA GLU A 43 5.80 21.95 1.55
C GLU A 43 6.77 20.93 2.16
N ASP A 44 6.40 20.22 3.22
CA ASP A 44 7.24 19.13 3.74
C ASP A 44 7.30 17.96 2.76
N ASP A 45 8.45 17.28 2.70
CA ASP A 45 8.61 16.01 2.00
C ASP A 45 8.35 14.84 2.97
N ILE A 46 7.58 13.86 2.53
CA ILE A 46 7.21 12.67 3.33
C ILE A 46 7.50 11.41 2.53
N ASP A 47 8.17 10.46 3.17
CA ASP A 47 8.30 9.10 2.67
C ASP A 47 7.01 8.32 2.94
N VAL A 48 6.37 7.87 1.87
CA VAL A 48 5.13 7.10 1.93
C VAL A 48 5.17 5.88 1.03
N PHE A 49 4.54 4.80 1.47
CA PHE A 49 4.26 3.66 0.62
C PHE A 49 2.96 3.90 -0.16
N VAL A 50 3.01 3.74 -1.48
CA VAL A 50 1.84 3.97 -2.35
C VAL A 50 1.30 2.64 -2.86
N TYR A 51 0.01 2.39 -2.60
CA TYR A 51 -0.69 1.17 -3.01
C TYR A 51 -2.11 1.50 -3.49
N LYS A 52 -2.94 0.48 -3.75
CA LYS A 52 -4.33 0.67 -4.19
C LYS A 52 -5.33 0.37 -3.08
N ASP A 53 -6.28 1.28 -2.89
CA ASP A 53 -7.43 1.10 -1.99
C ASP A 53 -8.42 0.03 -2.52
N SER A 54 -9.56 -0.14 -1.85
CA SER A 54 -10.61 -1.08 -2.29
C SER A 54 -11.26 -0.68 -3.62
N ALA A 55 -11.25 0.60 -3.98
CA ALA A 55 -11.79 1.15 -5.22
C ALA A 55 -10.74 1.20 -6.36
N GLN A 56 -9.61 0.49 -6.23
CA GLN A 56 -8.52 0.46 -7.21
C GLN A 56 -7.83 1.82 -7.46
N ARG A 57 -7.91 2.75 -6.50
CA ARG A 57 -7.29 4.08 -6.61
C ARG A 57 -5.97 4.14 -5.83
N PRO A 58 -4.95 4.87 -6.31
CA PRO A 58 -3.73 5.12 -5.54
C PRO A 58 -4.03 5.78 -4.19
N ILE A 59 -3.38 5.28 -3.15
CA ILE A 59 -3.45 5.83 -1.79
C ILE A 59 -2.08 5.68 -1.12
N ALA A 60 -1.72 6.64 -0.29
CA ALA A 60 -0.46 6.68 0.43
C ALA A 60 -0.64 6.27 1.91
N THR A 61 0.39 5.65 2.48
CA THR A 61 0.46 5.35 3.91
C THR A 61 1.89 5.49 4.43
N THR A 62 2.04 5.82 5.71
CA THR A 62 3.31 5.76 6.44
C THR A 62 3.51 4.42 7.16
N LEU A 63 2.52 3.52 7.08
CA LEU A 63 2.68 2.15 7.55
C LEU A 63 3.68 1.41 6.68
N LYS A 64 4.46 0.54 7.34
CA LYS A 64 5.46 -0.29 6.68
C LYS A 64 4.84 -1.63 6.28
N PRO A 65 4.73 -1.95 4.98
CA PRO A 65 4.27 -3.27 4.57
C PRO A 65 5.33 -4.33 4.93
N LEU A 66 4.88 -5.57 5.07
CA LEU A 66 5.74 -6.73 5.35
C LEU A 66 6.58 -7.13 4.12
N ALA A 67 6.14 -6.75 2.92
CA ALA A 67 6.88 -6.93 1.66
C ALA A 67 6.61 -5.79 0.67
N GLU A 68 7.56 -5.57 -0.22
CA GLU A 68 7.44 -4.64 -1.35
C GLU A 68 7.37 -5.39 -2.69
N LEU A 69 7.10 -4.65 -3.77
CA LEU A 69 7.11 -5.24 -5.12
C LEU A 69 8.45 -5.93 -5.41
N HIS A 70 8.37 -7.17 -5.91
CA HIS A 70 9.50 -8.09 -6.15
C HIS A 70 10.21 -8.65 -4.90
N GLN A 71 9.56 -8.65 -3.74
CA GLN A 71 10.02 -9.37 -2.56
C GLN A 71 9.14 -10.57 -2.23
N ALA A 72 9.74 -11.63 -1.67
CA ALA A 72 9.03 -12.81 -1.19
C ALA A 72 9.11 -12.89 0.34
N ARG A 73 7.96 -13.07 1.00
CA ARG A 73 7.81 -13.16 2.46
C ARG A 73 6.70 -14.15 2.80
N LEU A 74 6.76 -14.69 4.02
CA LEU A 74 5.65 -15.42 4.62
C LEU A 74 4.68 -14.43 5.24
N PHE A 75 3.39 -14.70 5.07
CA PHE A 75 2.29 -13.89 5.61
C PHE A 75 1.32 -14.79 6.37
N GLU A 76 0.63 -14.20 7.35
CA GLU A 76 -0.46 -14.88 8.06
C GLU A 76 -1.73 -14.81 7.22
N VAL A 77 -2.40 -15.96 7.04
CA VAL A 77 -3.69 -16.02 6.35
C VAL A 77 -4.78 -15.60 7.33
N MET A 78 -5.43 -14.48 7.03
CA MET A 78 -6.50 -13.93 7.86
C MET A 78 -7.84 -14.55 7.51
N GLN A 79 -8.10 -14.77 6.22
CA GLN A 79 -9.35 -15.32 5.73
C GLN A 79 -9.17 -16.06 4.40
N ILE A 80 -9.95 -17.13 4.20
CA ILE A 80 -10.08 -17.81 2.89
C ILE A 80 -11.51 -17.63 2.39
N THR A 81 -11.66 -17.32 1.11
CA THR A 81 -12.94 -17.07 0.43
C THR A 81 -12.98 -17.78 -0.92
N GLU A 82 -14.10 -17.70 -1.63
CA GLU A 82 -14.25 -18.25 -2.98
C GLU A 82 -13.30 -17.63 -4.02
N VAL A 83 -12.79 -16.41 -3.77
CA VAL A 83 -11.88 -15.71 -4.70
C VAL A 83 -10.40 -15.94 -4.40
N GLY A 84 -10.07 -16.49 -3.23
CA GLY A 84 -8.68 -16.69 -2.79
C GLY A 84 -8.48 -16.47 -1.29
N ALA A 85 -7.21 -16.34 -0.90
CA ALA A 85 -6.79 -16.11 0.47
C ALA A 85 -6.45 -14.63 0.68
N PHE A 86 -6.91 -14.07 1.80
CA PHE A 86 -6.52 -12.75 2.26
C PHE A 86 -5.45 -12.90 3.34
N VAL A 87 -4.35 -12.18 3.18
CA VAL A 87 -3.20 -12.25 4.09
C VAL A 87 -2.93 -10.90 4.73
N ASP A 88 -2.47 -10.94 5.98
CA ASP A 88 -1.92 -9.75 6.64
C ASP A 88 -0.53 -9.48 6.07
N TRP A 89 -0.38 -8.29 5.49
CA TRP A 89 0.87 -7.79 4.93
C TRP A 89 1.31 -6.47 5.57
N GLY A 90 0.79 -6.15 6.76
CA GLY A 90 1.18 -4.99 7.57
C GLY A 90 0.48 -3.69 7.20
N LEU A 91 -0.46 -3.71 6.25
CA LEU A 91 -1.32 -2.58 5.91
C LEU A 91 -2.77 -2.86 6.34
N GLU A 92 -3.54 -1.79 6.52
CA GLU A 92 -4.94 -1.89 6.95
C GLU A 92 -5.84 -2.68 6.01
N LYS A 93 -5.53 -2.67 4.71
CA LYS A 93 -6.23 -3.49 3.73
C LYS A 93 -5.47 -4.80 3.60
N GLU A 94 -6.13 -5.94 3.74
CA GLU A 94 -5.54 -7.25 3.48
C GLU A 94 -5.12 -7.40 2.01
N LEU A 95 -4.07 -8.19 1.78
CA LEU A 95 -3.62 -8.53 0.43
C LEU A 95 -4.33 -9.79 -0.03
N LEU A 96 -5.04 -9.70 -1.16
CA LEU A 96 -5.64 -10.87 -1.80
C LEU A 96 -4.60 -11.62 -2.61
N ILE A 97 -4.49 -12.92 -2.36
CA ILE A 97 -3.79 -13.90 -3.19
C ILE A 97 -4.86 -14.74 -3.90
N PRO A 98 -5.20 -14.44 -5.17
CA PRO A 98 -6.20 -15.18 -5.93
C PRO A 98 -5.80 -16.64 -6.10
N PHE A 99 -6.76 -17.56 -6.17
CA PHE A 99 -6.45 -18.98 -6.40
C PHE A 99 -5.68 -19.24 -7.70
N SER A 100 -5.90 -18.42 -8.74
CA SER A 100 -5.16 -18.52 -10.01
C SER A 100 -3.66 -18.24 -9.87
N GLU A 101 -3.25 -17.58 -8.79
CA GLU A 101 -1.86 -17.21 -8.49
C GLU A 101 -1.28 -18.06 -7.34
N GLN A 102 -2.06 -18.99 -6.78
CA GLN A 102 -1.59 -19.93 -5.77
C GLN A 102 -0.99 -21.14 -6.48
N THR A 103 0.21 -21.54 -6.05
CA THR A 103 0.88 -22.75 -6.55
C THR A 103 0.30 -23.98 -5.87
N ASP A 104 0.00 -25.01 -6.64
CA ASP A 104 -0.39 -26.31 -6.11
C ASP A 104 0.87 -27.03 -5.58
N GLU A 105 0.70 -27.99 -4.67
CA GLU A 105 1.82 -28.82 -4.17
C GLU A 105 2.55 -29.54 -5.32
N ASN A 106 1.83 -29.80 -6.43
CA ASN A 106 2.37 -30.39 -7.66
C ASN A 106 3.25 -29.44 -8.49
N ASP A 107 3.24 -28.14 -8.22
CA ASP A 107 4.00 -27.13 -8.98
C ASP A 107 5.37 -26.83 -8.36
N LEU A 108 5.66 -27.35 -7.17
CA LEU A 108 6.97 -27.23 -6.53
C LEU A 108 7.93 -28.27 -7.11
N PRO A 109 9.15 -27.89 -7.55
CA PRO A 109 10.16 -28.87 -7.93
C PRO A 109 10.53 -29.69 -6.70
N GLY A 110 10.30 -31.01 -6.79
CA GLY A 110 10.68 -31.99 -5.77
C GLY A 110 12.18 -32.12 -5.55
#